data_AF-A0A2U1AQ92-F1
#
_entry.id   AF-A0A2U1AQ92-F1
#
_cell.length_a   1.000
_cell.length_b   1.000
_cell.length_c   1.000
_cell.angle_alpha   90.00
_cell.angle_beta   90.00
_cell.angle_gamma   90.00
#
_symmetry.space_group_name_H-M   'P 1'
#
loop_
_entity.id
_entity.type
_entity.pdbx_description
1 polymer ?
#
loop_
_entity_poly.entity_id
_entity_poly.type
_entity_poly.pdbx_seq_one_letter_code
_entity_poly.pdbx_strand_id
1 'polypeptide(L)'
;MSSNGSVWLKNGKVIMRGGEVFLYPKCPCDCEPTVLGSKKLNGSSENEEEKCWDLTPYQGNEIGTPGFYWRLIEVGDPRDCGGSQYGSGNIDECGKLVGLQDEYCSTYSYDGYMELQQGCPDEEGNIKWPCPE
;
A
#
# COMPACT_ATOMS: atom_id res chain seq x y z
N MET A 1 36.78 11.48 -9.21
CA MET A 1 35.36 11.82 -9.00
C MET A 1 34.99 11.34 -7.62
N SER A 2 34.76 12.26 -6.67
CA SER A 2 34.46 11.93 -5.28
C SER A 2 32.95 11.77 -5.14
N SER A 3 32.47 10.56 -4.89
CA SER A 3 31.07 10.34 -4.48
C SER A 3 30.99 10.59 -2.96
N ASN A 4 30.41 11.71 -2.56
CA ASN A 4 30.06 11.97 -1.17
C ASN A 4 28.90 11.05 -0.78
N GLY A 5 29.20 9.88 -0.23
CA GLY A 5 28.20 9.00 0.37
C GLY A 5 28.09 9.28 1.87
N SER A 6 26.92 9.73 2.33
CA SER A 6 26.62 9.84 3.76
C SER A 6 26.12 8.50 4.28
N VAL A 7 26.64 8.05 5.43
CA VAL A 7 26.21 6.83 6.13
C VAL A 7 25.22 7.20 7.22
N TRP A 8 24.01 6.63 7.19
CA TRP A 8 22.96 6.90 8.19
C TRP A 8 22.80 5.72 9.16
N LEU A 9 22.66 6.03 10.45
CA LEU A 9 22.58 5.06 11.55
C LEU A 9 21.16 5.04 12.14
N LYS A 10 20.58 3.86 12.37
CA LYS A 10 19.35 3.71 13.18
C LYS A 10 19.76 3.49 14.63
N ASN A 11 19.41 4.40 15.55
CA ASN A 11 19.80 4.32 16.97
C ASN A 11 21.31 4.09 17.18
N GLY A 12 22.16 4.65 16.30
CA GLY A 12 23.61 4.48 16.35
C GLY A 12 24.17 3.20 15.72
N LYS A 13 23.35 2.36 15.06
CA LYS A 13 23.79 1.10 14.43
C LYS A 13 23.71 1.15 12.90
N VAL A 14 24.77 0.66 12.24
CA VAL A 14 24.85 0.48 10.77
C VAL A 14 24.02 -0.73 10.37
N ILE A 15 23.21 -0.59 9.31
CA ILE A 15 22.45 -1.71 8.74
C ILE A 15 23.28 -2.36 7.62
N MET A 16 23.55 -3.65 7.77
CA MET A 16 24.29 -4.47 6.81
C MET A 16 23.36 -5.48 6.14
N ARG A 17 23.45 -5.64 4.82
CA ARG A 17 22.74 -6.68 4.06
C ARG A 17 23.74 -7.42 3.16
N GLY A 18 23.87 -8.74 3.34
CA GLY A 18 24.78 -9.55 2.52
C GLY A 18 26.27 -9.22 2.69
N GLY A 19 26.67 -8.58 3.79
CA GLY A 19 28.06 -8.14 4.00
C GLY A 19 28.35 -6.72 3.50
N GLU A 20 27.37 -6.03 2.91
CA GLU A 20 27.48 -4.66 2.42
C GLU A 20 26.64 -3.67 3.24
N VAL A 21 27.08 -2.41 3.28
CA VAL A 21 26.36 -1.32 3.95
C VAL A 21 25.19 -0.90 3.09
N PHE A 22 23.97 -0.99 3.61
CA PHE A 22 22.76 -0.58 2.91
C PHE A 22 22.51 0.92 3.12
N LEU A 23 22.81 1.72 2.10
CA LEU A 23 22.61 3.17 2.12
C LEU A 23 21.28 3.52 1.46
N TYR A 24 20.26 3.73 2.28
CA TYR A 24 19.04 4.41 1.83
C TYR A 24 19.27 5.93 1.96
N PRO A 25 18.96 6.74 0.94
CA PRO A 25 19.12 8.20 1.04
C PRO A 25 18.18 8.87 2.07
N LYS A 26 17.19 8.14 2.60
CA LYS A 26 16.28 8.52 3.71
C LYS A 26 15.99 7.25 4.53
N CYS A 27 15.67 7.32 5.83
CA CYS A 27 15.36 6.17 6.71
C CYS A 27 14.45 5.10 6.05
N PRO A 28 14.25 3.87 6.62
CA PRO A 28 12.92 3.28 6.47
C PRO A 28 11.95 4.38 6.89
N CYS A 29 11.23 4.93 5.91
CA CYS A 29 10.42 6.11 6.11
C CYS A 29 9.47 5.80 7.26
N ASP A 30 9.16 6.79 8.10
CA ASP A 30 8.01 6.68 8.97
C ASP A 30 6.82 6.30 8.09
N CYS A 31 6.43 5.03 8.17
CA CYS A 31 5.31 4.52 7.38
C CYS A 31 4.09 4.73 8.23
N GLU A 32 3.20 5.55 7.71
CA GLU A 32 1.87 5.73 8.27
C GLU A 32 0.90 4.84 7.48
N PRO A 33 0.10 4.00 8.16
CA PRO A 33 -0.98 3.30 7.49
C PRO A 33 -1.90 4.33 6.83
N THR A 34 -2.07 4.26 5.51
CA THR A 34 -2.82 5.28 4.74
C THR A 34 -3.74 4.66 3.70
N VAL A 35 -4.91 5.28 3.47
CA VAL A 35 -5.79 4.98 2.33
C VAL A 35 -5.28 5.77 1.12
N LEU A 36 -4.80 5.05 0.10
CA LEU A 36 -4.28 5.63 -1.14
C LEU A 36 -5.41 6.02 -2.11
N GLY A 37 -6.54 5.31 -2.04
CA GLY A 37 -7.73 5.59 -2.82
C GLY A 37 -8.93 4.82 -2.29
N SER A 38 -10.13 5.31 -2.60
CA SER A 38 -11.36 4.61 -2.26
C SER A 38 -12.42 4.79 -3.34
N LYS A 39 -13.31 3.82 -3.47
CA LYS A 39 -14.43 3.87 -4.40
C LYS A 39 -15.61 3.05 -3.89
N LYS A 40 -16.81 3.63 -3.98
CA LYS A 40 -18.05 2.87 -3.82
C LYS A 40 -18.39 2.19 -5.14
N LEU A 41 -18.62 0.88 -5.10
CA LEU A 41 -18.98 0.08 -6.28
C LEU A 41 -20.35 -0.55 -6.11
N ASN A 42 -21.14 -0.53 -7.17
CA ASN A 42 -22.43 -1.22 -7.25
C ASN A 42 -22.33 -2.35 -8.28
N GLY A 43 -22.20 -3.60 -7.80
CA GLY A 43 -22.06 -4.76 -8.68
C GLY A 43 -23.35 -5.12 -9.45
N SER A 44 -24.49 -4.56 -9.06
CA SER A 44 -25.77 -4.67 -9.77
C SER A 44 -25.97 -3.56 -10.82
N SER A 45 -25.05 -2.60 -10.94
CA SER A 45 -25.17 -1.53 -11.93
C SER A 45 -24.85 -2.05 -13.33
N GLU A 46 -25.64 -1.61 -14.32
CA GLU A 46 -25.34 -1.77 -15.75
C GLU A 46 -24.30 -0.74 -16.24
N ASN A 47 -23.96 0.23 -15.39
CA ASN A 47 -22.91 1.21 -15.67
C ASN A 47 -21.55 0.67 -15.17
N GLU A 48 -20.64 0.39 -16.10
CA GLU A 48 -19.30 -0.12 -15.79
C GLU A 48 -18.50 0.83 -14.89
N GLU A 49 -18.69 2.16 -14.98
CA GLU A 49 -17.98 3.11 -14.11
C GLU A 49 -18.44 3.05 -12.64
N GLU A 50 -19.66 2.58 -12.39
CA GLU A 50 -20.18 2.35 -11.04
C GLU A 50 -19.84 0.95 -10.54
N LYS A 51 -19.65 0.00 -11.45
CA LYS A 51 -19.35 -1.40 -11.14
C LYS A 51 -17.87 -1.67 -10.95
N CYS A 52 -17.04 -0.98 -11.71
CA CYS A 52 -15.61 -1.20 -11.82
C CYS A 52 -14.79 0.00 -11.36
N TRP A 53 -13.61 -0.26 -10.81
CA TRP A 53 -12.63 0.72 -10.40
C TRP A 53 -11.38 0.57 -11.25
N ASP A 54 -11.12 1.57 -12.11
CA ASP A 54 -9.85 1.76 -12.78
C ASP A 54 -8.75 2.09 -11.74
N LEU A 55 -7.78 1.18 -11.63
CA LEU A 55 -6.65 1.24 -10.72
C LEU A 55 -5.36 1.65 -11.42
N THR A 56 -5.38 1.86 -12.75
CA THR A 56 -4.21 2.32 -13.50
C THR A 56 -3.57 3.61 -12.96
N PRO A 57 -4.33 4.57 -12.35
CA PRO A 57 -3.71 5.75 -11.74
C PRO A 57 -2.76 5.44 -10.56
N TYR A 58 -2.86 4.27 -9.95
CA TYR A 58 -2.08 3.85 -8.78
C TYR A 58 -0.89 2.93 -9.11
N GLN A 59 -0.61 2.71 -10.39
CA GLN A 59 0.46 1.79 -10.82
C GLN A 59 1.80 2.47 -11.13
N GLY A 60 1.86 3.79 -10.96
CA GLY A 60 3.07 4.58 -11.15
C GLY A 60 4.10 4.42 -10.03
N ASN A 61 5.22 5.11 -10.19
CA ASN A 61 6.18 5.32 -9.11
C ASN A 61 5.63 6.35 -8.11
N GLU A 62 6.20 6.41 -6.92
CA GLU A 62 5.89 7.39 -5.87
C GLU A 62 4.44 7.35 -5.35
N ILE A 63 3.71 6.26 -5.62
CA ILE A 63 2.33 6.08 -5.13
C ILE A 63 2.32 5.64 -3.68
N GLY A 64 3.16 4.65 -3.34
CA GLY A 64 3.32 4.12 -2.00
C GLY A 64 4.70 4.42 -1.42
N THR A 65 4.84 4.11 -0.14
CA THR A 65 6.09 4.23 0.60
C THR A 65 6.99 3.03 0.27
N PRO A 66 8.20 3.27 -0.26
CA PRO A 66 9.10 2.18 -0.64
C PRO A 66 9.39 1.18 0.47
N GLY A 67 9.32 -0.12 0.14
CA GLY A 67 9.64 -1.22 1.07
C GLY A 67 8.49 -1.64 2.00
N PHE A 68 7.29 -1.08 1.83
CA PHE A 68 6.11 -1.40 2.62
C PHE A 68 5.09 -2.25 1.82
N TYR A 69 3.85 -2.33 2.29
CA TYR A 69 2.85 -3.23 1.75
C TYR A 69 1.63 -2.46 1.25
N TRP A 70 0.95 -3.03 0.27
CA TRP A 70 -0.36 -2.56 -0.18
C TRP A 70 -1.40 -3.68 -0.09
N ARG A 71 -2.68 -3.31 0.07
CA ARG A 71 -3.82 -4.21 -0.09
C ARG A 71 -5.00 -3.48 -0.75
N LEU A 72 -5.80 -4.23 -1.51
CA LEU A 72 -7.12 -3.83 -1.98
C LEU A 72 -8.16 -4.56 -1.14
N ILE A 73 -9.06 -3.82 -0.49
CA ILE A 73 -10.00 -4.36 0.49
C ILE A 73 -11.38 -3.72 0.34
N GLU A 74 -12.43 -4.50 0.56
CA GLU A 74 -13.76 -3.99 0.82
C GLU A 74 -13.95 -3.80 2.32
N VAL A 75 -14.24 -2.58 2.75
CA VAL A 75 -14.45 -2.24 4.15
C VAL A 75 -15.93 -2.41 4.48
N GLY A 76 -16.25 -3.41 5.30
CA GLY A 76 -17.63 -3.82 5.58
C GLY A 76 -18.32 -3.04 6.72
N ASP A 77 -17.57 -2.67 7.76
CA ASP A 77 -18.05 -1.82 8.87
C ASP A 77 -17.02 -0.70 9.09
N PRO A 78 -17.43 0.57 9.15
CA PRO A 78 -16.53 1.67 9.51
C PRO A 78 -15.97 1.59 10.94
N ARG A 79 -16.29 0.55 11.72
CA ARG A 79 -15.70 0.28 13.04
C ARG A 79 -14.79 -0.95 13.05
N ASP A 80 -14.61 -1.59 11.89
CA ASP A 80 -13.72 -2.74 11.74
C ASP A 80 -12.51 -2.37 10.86
N CYS A 81 -11.34 -2.78 11.29
CA CYS A 81 -10.09 -2.64 10.53
C CYS A 81 -9.94 -3.75 9.46
N GLY A 82 -10.88 -4.70 9.46
CA GLY A 82 -10.99 -5.85 8.59
C GLY A 82 -11.97 -5.67 7.43
N GLY A 83 -12.05 -6.70 6.60
CA GLY A 83 -12.82 -6.68 5.37
C GLY A 83 -12.41 -7.80 4.43
N SER A 84 -13.08 -7.88 3.29
CA SER A 84 -12.75 -8.85 2.25
C SER A 84 -11.57 -8.31 1.42
N GLN A 85 -10.45 -9.04 1.40
CA GLN A 85 -9.27 -8.63 0.63
C GLN A 85 -9.31 -9.23 -0.79
N TYR A 86 -9.04 -8.39 -1.80
CA TYR A 86 -9.09 -8.75 -3.22
C TYR A 86 -7.73 -8.65 -3.91
N GLY A 87 -6.73 -8.08 -3.25
CA GLY A 87 -5.36 -7.99 -3.73
C GLY A 87 -4.42 -7.54 -2.65
N SER A 88 -3.15 -7.89 -2.76
CA SER A 88 -2.09 -7.39 -1.88
C SER A 88 -0.72 -7.63 -2.48
N GLY A 89 0.26 -6.83 -2.08
CA GLY A 89 1.64 -7.01 -2.50
C GLY A 89 2.60 -6.07 -1.80
N ASN A 90 3.82 -6.06 -2.32
CA ASN A 90 4.88 -5.17 -1.85
C ASN A 90 4.86 -3.85 -2.63
N ILE A 91 5.35 -2.80 -1.99
CA ILE A 91 5.70 -1.53 -2.62
C ILE A 91 7.22 -1.55 -2.87
N ASP A 92 7.63 -1.42 -4.13
CA ASP A 92 9.05 -1.51 -4.50
C ASP A 92 9.87 -0.27 -4.10
N GLU A 93 11.15 -0.28 -4.45
CA GLU A 93 12.08 0.81 -4.13
C GLU A 93 11.72 2.17 -4.76
N CYS A 94 10.87 2.17 -5.80
CA CYS A 94 10.39 3.37 -6.47
C CYS A 94 9.01 3.82 -5.95
N GLY A 95 8.43 3.13 -4.96
CA GLY A 95 7.10 3.43 -4.46
C GLY A 95 5.98 2.85 -5.32
N LYS A 96 6.28 1.90 -6.21
CA LYS A 96 5.29 1.27 -7.07
C LYS A 96 4.63 0.07 -6.39
N LEU A 97 3.31 -0.04 -6.52
CA LEU A 97 2.51 -1.13 -5.98
C LEU A 97 2.67 -2.36 -6.89
N VAL A 98 3.58 -3.26 -6.53
CA VAL A 98 3.94 -4.40 -7.38
C VAL A 98 2.78 -5.37 -7.47
N GLY A 99 2.35 -5.68 -8.70
CA GLY A 99 1.30 -6.64 -8.98
C GLY A 99 -0.13 -6.12 -8.79
N LEU A 100 -0.32 -4.81 -8.60
CA LEU A 100 -1.64 -4.20 -8.62
C LEU A 100 -2.26 -4.39 -10.01
N GLN A 101 -3.50 -4.88 -10.04
CA GLN A 101 -4.26 -5.07 -11.27
C GLN A 101 -4.73 -3.73 -11.86
N ASP A 102 -5.03 -3.72 -13.16
CA ASP A 102 -5.52 -2.53 -13.89
C ASP A 102 -6.91 -2.09 -13.43
N GLU A 103 -7.74 -3.05 -13.04
CA GLU A 103 -9.13 -2.80 -12.69
C GLU A 103 -9.64 -3.80 -11.66
N TYR A 104 -10.59 -3.36 -10.84
CA TYR A 104 -11.41 -4.24 -10.02
C TYR A 104 -12.90 -4.00 -10.29
N CYS A 105 -13.63 -5.05 -10.69
CA CYS A 105 -15.07 -5.00 -10.89
C CYS A 105 -15.80 -5.77 -9.79
N SER A 106 -16.76 -5.12 -9.14
CA SER A 106 -17.62 -5.77 -8.16
C SER A 106 -18.57 -6.74 -8.85
N THR A 107 -18.72 -7.93 -8.27
CA THR A 107 -19.70 -8.94 -8.69
C THR A 107 -20.84 -9.12 -7.69
N TYR A 108 -20.87 -8.30 -6.64
CA TYR A 108 -21.84 -8.41 -5.56
C TYR A 108 -23.15 -7.70 -5.91
N SER A 109 -24.26 -8.20 -5.36
CA SER A 109 -25.58 -7.59 -5.60
C SER A 109 -25.84 -6.32 -4.78
N TYR A 110 -24.87 -5.86 -4.00
CA TYR A 110 -24.97 -4.73 -3.09
C TYR A 110 -23.86 -3.71 -3.32
N ASP A 111 -24.03 -2.53 -2.71
CA ASP A 111 -23.05 -1.46 -2.74
C ASP A 111 -21.87 -1.78 -1.80
N GLY A 112 -20.69 -2.05 -2.37
CA GLY A 112 -19.45 -2.26 -1.63
C GLY A 112 -18.60 -0.99 -1.56
N TYR A 113 -17.90 -0.78 -0.44
CA TYR A 113 -16.95 0.33 -0.30
C TYR A 113 -15.53 -0.21 -0.33
N MET A 114 -14.80 0.10 -1.39
CA MET A 114 -13.46 -0.38 -1.66
C MET A 114 -12.42 0.64 -1.22
N GLU A 115 -11.30 0.15 -0.71
CA GLU A 115 -10.11 0.94 -0.42
C GLU A 115 -8.84 0.25 -0.93
N LEU A 116 -7.96 1.06 -1.52
CA LEU A 116 -6.57 0.71 -1.76
C LEU A 116 -5.76 1.29 -0.62
N GLN A 117 -5.11 0.44 0.17
CA GLN A 117 -4.45 0.83 1.41
C GLN A 117 -2.96 0.51 1.38
N GLN A 118 -2.17 1.37 2.02
CA GLN A 118 -0.80 1.11 2.42
C GLN A 118 -0.75 0.62 3.86
N GLY A 119 0.03 -0.44 4.11
CA GLY A 119 0.24 -1.03 5.42
C GLY A 119 1.69 -0.96 5.86
N CYS A 120 1.87 -0.76 7.17
CA CYS A 120 3.16 -0.53 7.80
C CYS A 120 3.43 -1.60 8.87
N PRO A 121 4.55 -2.31 8.84
CA PRO A 121 4.91 -3.25 9.89
C PRO A 121 5.16 -2.50 11.20
N ASP A 122 4.62 -3.02 12.30
CA ASP A 122 5.00 -2.60 13.65
C ASP A 122 6.34 -3.23 14.07
N GLU A 123 6.77 -2.96 15.31
CA GLU A 123 8.03 -3.48 15.86
C GLU A 123 8.07 -5.02 15.92
N GLU A 124 6.91 -5.68 15.92
CA GLU A 124 6.75 -7.13 15.94
C GLU A 124 6.63 -7.72 14.53
N GLY A 125 6.60 -6.87 13.49
CA GLY A 125 6.43 -7.26 12.10
C GLY A 125 4.99 -7.48 11.67
N ASN A 126 4.00 -7.19 12.52
CA ASN A 126 2.59 -7.23 12.13
C ASN A 126 2.26 -6.01 11.28
N ILE A 127 1.57 -6.21 10.16
CA ILE A 127 1.20 -5.09 9.30
C ILE A 127 0.01 -4.36 9.90
N LYS A 128 0.23 -3.10 10.28
CA LYS A 128 -0.81 -2.14 10.62
C LYS A 128 -1.39 -1.57 9.35
N TRP A 129 -2.71 -1.60 9.26
CA TRP A 129 -3.47 -1.04 8.15
C TRP A 129 -4.30 0.14 8.64
N PRO A 130 -4.73 1.04 7.74
CA PRO A 130 -5.74 2.03 8.06
C PRO A 130 -6.95 1.37 8.72
N CYS A 131 -7.37 1.96 9.82
CA CYS A 131 -8.61 1.64 10.48
C CYS A 131 -9.33 2.97 10.75
N PRO A 132 -10.64 3.08 10.52
CA PRO A 132 -11.36 4.27 10.89
C PRO A 132 -11.30 4.47 12.41
N GLU A 133 -11.11 5.72 12.85
CA GLU A 133 -11.17 6.11 14.27
C GLU A 133 -12.61 6.16 14.81
#